data_AF-A0A7C3D7F3-F1
#
_entry.id   AF-A0A7C3D7F3-F1
#
_cell.length_a   1.000
_cell.length_b   1.000
_cell.length_c   1.000
_cell.angle_alpha   90.00
_cell.angle_beta   90.00
_cell.angle_gamma   90.00
#
_symmetry.space_group_name_H-M   'P 1'
#
loop_
_entity.id
_entity.type
_entity.pdbx_description
1 polymer ?
#
loop_
_entity_poly.entity_id
_entity_poly.type
_entity_poly.pdbx_seq_one_letter_code
_entity_poly.pdbx_strand_id
1 'polypeptide(L)'
;MSSEMTSSYSTSLRSQSSCWVEVRQLPLLALLGSLWTVVELQLGNELHWARVPFAGAVLTAAALFILVTVRQAVPRRGSVAAVTFVVVVLKLGFGGPGAPYTALGILIEGGMVELLLPGAGPTFFGAALAGAAAMSWCLVHPFLTQGILAGSGILRVYAILIQRSATLFGLQPESGWIVLALVWFAHALLGVVSGVLAVHFSAKIASLIRPAFPITARLSNRGVA
;
A
#
# COMPACT_ATOMS: atom_id res chain seq x y z
N MET A 1 -4.94 51.41 6.73
CA MET A 1 -5.67 50.35 7.47
C MET A 1 -6.47 49.39 6.58
N SER A 2 -7.06 49.81 5.44
CA SER A 2 -7.75 48.88 4.52
C SER A 2 -6.81 48.02 3.64
N SER A 3 -5.61 48.53 3.33
CA SER A 3 -4.63 47.85 2.45
C SER A 3 -3.82 46.73 3.12
N GLU A 4 -3.71 46.71 4.45
CA GLU A 4 -2.97 45.67 5.18
C GLU A 4 -3.82 44.41 5.40
N MET A 5 -5.14 44.57 5.48
CA MET A 5 -6.06 43.46 5.71
C MET A 5 -6.20 42.55 4.48
N THR A 6 -6.13 43.11 3.25
CA THR A 6 -6.16 42.32 2.00
C THR A 6 -4.86 41.54 1.75
N SER A 7 -3.71 42.05 2.24
CA SER A 7 -2.42 41.37 2.15
C SER A 7 -2.38 40.09 2.99
N SER A 8 -2.92 40.14 4.21
CA SER A 8 -2.94 38.99 5.14
C SER A 8 -3.85 37.85 4.66
N TYR A 9 -5.02 38.17 4.08
CA TYR A 9 -5.89 37.17 3.43
C TYR A 9 -5.23 36.50 2.22
N SER A 10 -4.47 37.26 1.42
CA SER A 10 -3.76 36.70 0.26
C SER A 10 -2.59 35.79 0.63
N THR A 11 -2.11 35.88 1.88
CA THR A 11 -0.98 35.09 2.39
C THR A 11 -1.45 33.77 3.01
N SER A 12 -2.63 33.75 3.67
CA SER A 12 -3.21 32.50 4.17
C SER A 12 -3.72 31.56 3.06
N LEU A 13 -4.22 32.13 1.95
CA LEU A 13 -4.62 31.35 0.76
C LEU A 13 -3.43 30.85 -0.08
N ARG A 14 -2.21 31.40 0.12
CA ARG A 14 -0.98 30.92 -0.55
C ARG A 14 -0.38 29.66 0.08
N SER A 15 -0.64 29.43 1.37
CA SER A 15 -0.32 28.17 2.06
C SER A 15 -1.29 27.02 1.70
N GLN A 16 -2.36 27.33 0.97
CA GLN A 16 -3.34 26.35 0.46
C GLN A 16 -2.97 25.78 -0.93
N SER A 17 -1.69 25.84 -1.32
CA SER A 17 -1.22 25.35 -2.60
C SER A 17 -1.09 23.81 -2.63
N SER A 18 -2.26 23.18 -2.73
CA SER A 18 -2.53 21.81 -3.19
C SER A 18 -1.73 20.69 -2.51
N CYS A 19 -2.27 20.24 -1.38
CA CYS A 19 -1.98 18.91 -0.80
C CYS A 19 -2.45 17.76 -1.71
N TRP A 20 -3.19 18.07 -2.77
CA TRP A 20 -3.91 17.10 -3.60
C TRP A 20 -3.18 16.78 -4.91
N VAL A 21 -3.42 15.56 -5.40
CA VAL A 21 -2.96 15.05 -6.69
C VAL A 21 -3.47 15.93 -7.83
N GLU A 22 -2.61 16.20 -8.82
CA GLU A 22 -2.97 17.02 -9.97
C GLU A 22 -3.64 16.19 -11.07
N VAL A 23 -4.56 16.78 -11.84
CA VAL A 23 -5.34 16.08 -12.88
C VAL A 23 -4.46 15.35 -13.90
N ARG A 24 -3.32 15.94 -14.27
CA ARG A 24 -2.35 15.35 -15.21
C ARG A 24 -1.68 14.07 -14.69
N GLN A 25 -1.69 13.83 -13.38
CA GLN A 25 -1.12 12.64 -12.75
C GLN A 25 -2.15 11.51 -12.67
N LEU A 26 -3.45 11.80 -12.78
CA LEU A 26 -4.51 10.81 -12.68
C LEU A 26 -4.37 9.64 -13.66
N PRO A 27 -3.99 9.85 -14.95
CA PRO A 27 -3.79 8.73 -15.88
C PRO A 27 -2.70 7.77 -15.41
N LEU A 28 -1.59 8.28 -14.88
CA LEU A 28 -0.51 7.46 -14.35
C LEU A 28 -0.95 6.68 -13.11
N LEU A 29 -1.67 7.33 -12.19
CA LEU A 29 -2.18 6.66 -10.99
C LEU A 29 -3.21 5.59 -11.36
N ALA A 30 -4.09 5.86 -12.33
CA ALA A 30 -5.03 4.88 -12.83
C ALA A 30 -4.33 3.68 -13.49
N LEU A 31 -3.25 3.92 -14.25
CA LEU A 31 -2.43 2.86 -14.86
C LEU A 31 -1.73 1.99 -13.81
N LEU A 32 -1.13 2.59 -12.78
CA LEU A 32 -0.47 1.83 -11.71
C LEU A 32 -1.51 1.08 -10.84
N GLY A 33 -2.69 1.67 -10.62
CA GLY A 33 -3.80 1.01 -9.94
C GLY A 33 -4.40 -0.15 -10.74
N SER A 34 -4.54 -0.01 -12.06
CA SER A 34 -4.99 -1.13 -12.90
C SER A 34 -3.94 -2.24 -12.94
N LEU A 35 -2.64 -1.91 -13.00
CA LEU A 35 -1.56 -2.87 -12.92
C LEU A 35 -1.61 -3.68 -11.60
N TRP A 36 -1.77 -3.00 -10.46
CA TRP A 36 -1.92 -3.69 -9.17
C TRP A 36 -3.15 -4.59 -9.18
N THR A 37 -4.29 -4.10 -9.66
CA THR A 37 -5.51 -4.93 -9.77
C THR A 37 -5.27 -6.19 -10.60
N VAL A 38 -4.59 -6.09 -11.75
CA VAL A 38 -4.32 -7.25 -12.61
C VAL A 38 -3.43 -8.27 -11.89
N VAL A 39 -2.38 -7.80 -11.21
CA VAL A 39 -1.54 -8.67 -10.36
C VAL A 39 -2.39 -9.35 -9.29
N GLU A 40 -3.23 -8.60 -8.61
CA GLU A 40 -4.07 -9.07 -7.52
C GLU A 40 -5.15 -10.08 -7.96
N LEU A 41 -5.71 -9.91 -9.15
CA LEU A 41 -6.69 -10.85 -9.72
C LEU A 41 -6.01 -12.12 -10.24
N GLN A 42 -4.93 -11.98 -11.01
CA GLN A 42 -4.30 -13.15 -11.64
C GLN A 42 -3.38 -13.89 -10.70
N LEU A 43 -2.42 -13.21 -10.08
CA LEU A 43 -1.50 -13.85 -9.16
C LEU A 43 -2.25 -14.39 -7.93
N GLY A 44 -3.31 -13.70 -7.48
CA GLY A 44 -4.17 -14.17 -6.40
C GLY A 44 -4.86 -15.50 -6.73
N ASN A 45 -5.39 -15.65 -7.95
CA ASN A 45 -5.97 -16.90 -8.39
C ASN A 45 -4.91 -18.00 -8.52
N GLU A 46 -3.81 -17.74 -9.22
CA GLU A 46 -2.75 -18.73 -9.44
C GLU A 46 -2.14 -19.24 -8.13
N LEU A 47 -1.89 -18.33 -7.16
CA LEU A 47 -1.39 -18.70 -5.83
C LEU A 47 -2.39 -19.61 -5.07
N HIS A 48 -3.69 -19.36 -5.25
CA HIS A 48 -4.72 -20.20 -4.64
C HIS A 48 -4.76 -21.59 -5.28
N TRP A 49 -4.66 -21.67 -6.60
CA TRP A 49 -4.58 -22.92 -7.35
C TRP A 49 -3.32 -23.73 -6.98
N ALA A 50 -2.17 -23.08 -6.89
CA ALA A 50 -0.90 -23.68 -6.48
C ALA A 50 -0.82 -24.00 -4.97
N ARG A 51 -1.86 -23.66 -4.18
CA ARG A 51 -1.94 -23.84 -2.72
C ARG A 51 -0.74 -23.25 -1.98
N VAL A 52 -0.21 -22.14 -2.47
CA VAL A 52 0.96 -21.49 -1.87
C VAL A 52 0.59 -20.97 -0.48
N PRO A 53 1.31 -21.39 0.59
CA PRO A 53 1.07 -20.87 1.91
C PRO A 53 1.41 -19.38 1.94
N PHE A 54 0.62 -18.59 2.68
CA PHE A 54 0.83 -17.14 2.80
C PHE A 54 0.82 -16.38 1.47
N ALA A 55 -0.05 -16.79 0.52
CA ALA A 55 -0.27 -16.07 -0.74
C ALA A 55 -0.44 -14.55 -0.57
N GLY A 56 -1.09 -14.12 0.52
CA GLY A 56 -1.23 -12.70 0.85
C GLY A 56 0.10 -11.97 1.01
N ALA A 57 1.14 -12.60 1.55
CA ALA A 57 2.46 -11.99 1.69
C ALA A 57 3.12 -11.71 0.33
N VAL A 58 2.93 -12.61 -0.65
CA VAL A 58 3.44 -12.42 -2.02
C VAL A 58 2.73 -11.25 -2.71
N LEU A 59 1.40 -11.18 -2.56
CA LEU A 59 0.58 -10.10 -3.13
C LEU A 59 0.93 -8.75 -2.50
N THR A 60 1.07 -8.69 -1.17
CA THR A 60 1.48 -7.48 -0.44
C THR A 60 2.90 -7.06 -0.80
N ALA A 61 3.84 -8.00 -1.04
CA ALA A 61 5.16 -7.64 -1.55
C ALA A 61 5.04 -6.93 -2.92
N ALA A 62 4.26 -7.48 -3.86
CA ALA A 62 4.05 -6.86 -5.17
C ALA A 62 3.34 -5.49 -5.06
N ALA A 63 2.34 -5.38 -4.19
CA ALA A 63 1.65 -4.13 -3.88
C ALA A 63 2.61 -3.06 -3.35
N LEU A 64 3.50 -3.41 -2.41
CA LEU A 64 4.51 -2.50 -1.87
C LEU A 64 5.42 -1.95 -2.98
N PHE A 65 5.86 -2.79 -3.93
CA PHE A 65 6.63 -2.34 -5.08
C PHE A 65 5.87 -1.28 -5.90
N ILE A 66 4.59 -1.52 -6.18
CA ILE A 66 3.75 -0.59 -6.95
C ILE A 66 3.53 0.70 -6.15
N LEU A 67 3.14 0.62 -4.87
CA LEU A 67 2.82 1.80 -4.06
C LEU A 67 4.03 2.68 -3.74
N VAL A 68 5.20 2.08 -3.53
CA VAL A 68 6.44 2.85 -3.40
C VAL A 68 6.81 3.51 -4.73
N THR A 69 6.59 2.83 -5.86
CA THR A 69 6.77 3.43 -7.20
C THR A 69 5.83 4.61 -7.42
N VAL A 70 4.56 4.49 -7.02
CA VAL A 70 3.58 5.58 -7.04
C VAL A 70 4.12 6.77 -6.24
N ARG A 71 4.59 6.54 -5.02
CA ARG A 71 5.15 7.59 -4.16
C ARG A 71 6.40 8.24 -4.77
N GLN A 72 7.23 7.49 -5.50
CA GLN A 72 8.40 8.03 -6.18
C GLN A 72 8.04 8.84 -7.43
N ALA A 73 7.09 8.37 -8.22
CA ALA A 73 6.66 9.06 -9.43
C ALA A 73 5.86 10.33 -9.09
N VAL A 74 5.02 10.24 -8.06
CA VAL A 74 4.15 11.33 -7.59
C VAL A 74 4.38 11.56 -6.09
N PRO A 75 5.41 12.34 -5.70
CA PRO A 75 5.73 12.64 -4.30
C PRO A 75 4.74 13.66 -3.72
N ARG A 76 3.48 13.24 -3.54
CA ARG A 76 2.38 14.02 -2.95
C ARG A 76 1.50 13.13 -2.10
N ARG A 77 1.13 13.59 -0.89
CA ARG A 77 0.13 12.89 -0.05
C ARG A 77 -1.17 12.67 -0.87
N GLY A 78 -1.82 11.54 -0.64
CA GLY A 78 -3.01 11.10 -1.37
C GLY A 78 -2.73 10.34 -2.68
N SER A 79 -1.48 10.27 -3.17
CA SER A 79 -1.16 9.49 -4.38
C SER A 79 -1.35 7.98 -4.19
N VAL A 80 -0.90 7.44 -3.06
CA VAL A 80 -1.08 6.02 -2.71
C VAL A 80 -2.56 5.75 -2.43
N ALA A 81 -3.24 6.66 -1.73
CA ALA A 81 -4.68 6.55 -1.48
C ALA A 81 -5.50 6.52 -2.78
N ALA A 82 -5.18 7.38 -3.75
CA ALA A 82 -5.88 7.42 -5.05
C ALA A 82 -5.69 6.10 -5.83
N VAL A 83 -4.48 5.56 -5.86
CA VAL A 83 -4.20 4.26 -6.49
C VAL A 83 -4.94 3.13 -5.78
N THR A 84 -4.91 3.13 -4.45
CA THR A 84 -5.63 2.14 -3.63
C THR A 84 -7.13 2.18 -3.89
N PHE A 85 -7.70 3.38 -4.02
CA PHE A 85 -9.11 3.56 -4.36
C PHE A 85 -9.45 2.97 -5.73
N VAL A 86 -8.63 3.22 -6.75
CA VAL A 86 -8.80 2.61 -8.08
C VAL A 86 -8.79 1.08 -7.98
N VAL A 87 -7.82 0.51 -7.24
CA VAL A 87 -7.72 -0.94 -7.06
C VAL A 87 -8.95 -1.51 -6.38
N VAL A 88 -9.46 -0.85 -5.35
CA VAL A 88 -10.64 -1.29 -4.61
C VAL A 88 -11.88 -1.28 -5.49
N VAL A 89 -12.09 -0.22 -6.27
CA VAL A 89 -13.21 -0.15 -7.23
C VAL A 89 -13.13 -1.29 -8.23
N LEU A 90 -11.95 -1.53 -8.82
CA LEU A 90 -11.78 -2.60 -9.79
C LEU A 90 -11.90 -3.99 -9.16
N LYS A 91 -11.35 -4.21 -7.95
CA LYS A 91 -11.46 -5.48 -7.22
C LYS A 91 -12.91 -5.80 -6.90
N LEU A 92 -13.69 -4.82 -6.45
CA LEU A 92 -15.12 -5.01 -6.19
C LEU A 92 -15.92 -5.30 -7.47
N GLY A 93 -15.54 -4.68 -8.60
CA GLY A 93 -16.19 -4.91 -9.89
C GLY A 93 -15.88 -6.28 -10.51
N PHE A 94 -14.66 -6.79 -10.35
CA PHE A 94 -14.15 -7.96 -11.08
C PHE A 94 -13.75 -9.16 -10.22
N GLY A 95 -13.66 -9.03 -8.89
CA GLY A 95 -13.03 -10.01 -7.99
C GLY A 95 -13.94 -11.13 -7.45
N GLY A 96 -15.19 -11.23 -7.91
CA GLY A 96 -16.12 -12.28 -7.48
C GLY A 96 -16.56 -12.18 -6.01
N PRO A 97 -17.10 -13.28 -5.42
CA PRO A 97 -17.71 -13.26 -4.08
C PRO A 97 -16.76 -12.90 -2.93
N GLY A 98 -15.46 -13.18 -3.08
CA GLY A 98 -14.44 -12.83 -2.09
C GLY A 98 -14.00 -11.36 -2.13
N ALA A 99 -14.40 -10.62 -3.17
CA ALA A 99 -13.92 -9.26 -3.43
C ALA A 99 -14.09 -8.29 -2.26
N PRO A 100 -15.21 -8.25 -1.52
CA PRO A 100 -15.38 -7.29 -0.42
C PRO A 100 -14.34 -7.49 0.70
N TYR A 101 -14.01 -8.74 1.04
CA TYR A 101 -13.03 -9.06 2.06
C TYR A 101 -11.62 -8.67 1.64
N THR A 102 -11.26 -8.94 0.38
CA THR A 102 -9.95 -8.54 -0.15
C THR A 102 -9.85 -7.03 -0.34
N ALA A 103 -10.92 -6.37 -0.78
CA ALA A 103 -10.97 -4.91 -0.92
C ALA A 103 -10.72 -4.20 0.43
N LEU A 104 -11.28 -4.73 1.53
CA LEU A 104 -10.98 -4.22 2.88
C LEU A 104 -9.49 -4.38 3.24
N GLY A 105 -8.88 -5.51 2.87
CA GLY A 105 -7.45 -5.75 3.06
C GLY A 105 -6.61 -4.72 2.32
N ILE A 106 -6.89 -4.52 1.03
CA ILE A 106 -6.22 -3.56 0.15
C ILE A 106 -6.35 -2.13 0.67
N LEU A 107 -7.55 -1.73 1.14
CA LEU A 107 -7.78 -0.40 1.72
C LEU A 107 -6.87 -0.14 2.91
N ILE A 108 -6.80 -1.09 3.84
CA ILE A 108 -5.99 -0.95 5.06
C ILE A 108 -4.50 -0.97 4.72
N GLU A 109 -4.08 -1.86 3.80
CA GLU A 109 -2.70 -1.93 3.33
C GLU A 109 -2.24 -0.61 2.68
N GLY A 110 -3.01 -0.13 1.69
CA GLY A 110 -2.73 1.15 1.04
C GLY A 110 -2.79 2.33 2.01
N GLY A 111 -3.70 2.30 2.97
CA GLY A 111 -3.79 3.27 4.07
C GLY A 111 -2.53 3.29 4.94
N MET A 112 -2.04 2.14 5.38
CA MET A 112 -0.79 2.03 6.14
C MET A 112 0.38 2.62 5.36
N VAL A 113 0.50 2.30 4.07
CA VAL A 113 1.57 2.81 3.20
C VAL A 113 1.44 4.33 3.00
N GLU A 114 0.24 4.86 2.76
CA GLU A 114 0.00 6.31 2.63
C GLU A 114 0.36 7.07 3.90
N LEU A 115 0.05 6.51 5.07
CA LEU A 115 0.32 7.15 6.36
C LEU A 115 1.82 7.15 6.67
N LEU A 116 2.49 6.03 6.47
CA LEU A 116 3.87 5.80 6.88
C LEU A 116 4.90 6.33 5.87
N LEU A 117 4.56 6.44 4.58
CA LEU A 117 5.45 7.06 3.61
C LEU A 117 5.39 8.60 3.69
N PRO A 118 6.54 9.29 3.72
CA PRO A 118 6.57 10.75 3.67
C PRO A 118 5.99 11.29 2.36
N GLY A 119 5.31 12.45 2.45
CA GLY A 119 4.72 13.11 1.29
C GLY A 119 5.74 13.49 0.21
N ALA A 120 6.97 13.85 0.61
CA ALA A 120 8.05 14.28 -0.29
C ALA A 120 8.70 13.15 -1.10
N GLY A 121 8.30 11.90 -0.88
CA GLY A 121 8.90 10.72 -1.48
C GLY A 121 9.19 9.64 -0.43
N PRO A 122 9.44 8.39 -0.85
CA PRO A 122 9.72 7.33 0.09
C PRO A 122 11.15 7.45 0.61
N THR A 123 11.29 7.46 1.93
CA THR A 123 12.58 7.29 2.60
C THR A 123 12.81 5.82 2.89
N PHE A 124 14.07 5.41 3.08
CA PHE A 124 14.40 4.04 3.47
C PHE A 124 13.64 3.61 4.72
N PHE A 125 13.65 4.45 5.76
CA PHE A 125 12.95 4.17 7.02
C PHE A 125 11.43 4.13 6.85
N GLY A 126 10.85 5.08 6.12
CA GLY A 126 9.41 5.11 5.86
C GLY A 126 8.95 3.88 5.09
N ALA A 127 9.72 3.45 4.09
CA ALA A 127 9.41 2.26 3.30
C ALA A 127 9.58 0.96 4.09
N ALA A 128 10.62 0.85 4.91
CA ALA A 128 10.82 -0.28 5.81
C ALA A 128 9.64 -0.42 6.80
N LEU A 129 9.24 0.68 7.44
CA LEU A 129 8.14 0.70 8.39
C LEU A 129 6.79 0.43 7.71
N ALA A 130 6.54 1.05 6.55
CA ALA A 130 5.34 0.80 5.74
C ALA A 130 5.25 -0.67 5.32
N GLY A 131 6.36 -1.24 4.84
CA GLY A 131 6.43 -2.64 4.44
C GLY A 131 6.20 -3.59 5.60
N ALA A 132 6.84 -3.35 6.75
CA ALA A 132 6.64 -4.17 7.95
C ALA A 132 5.17 -4.14 8.44
N ALA A 133 4.56 -2.95 8.46
CA ALA A 133 3.17 -2.78 8.88
C ALA A 133 2.19 -3.47 7.91
N ALA A 134 2.35 -3.23 6.61
CA ALA A 134 1.53 -3.85 5.56
C ALA A 134 1.64 -5.39 5.59
N MET A 135 2.85 -5.94 5.70
CA MET A 135 3.06 -7.39 5.71
C MET A 135 2.54 -8.03 7.01
N SER A 136 2.64 -7.31 8.13
CA SER A 136 2.05 -7.75 9.39
C SER A 136 0.51 -7.77 9.32
N TRP A 137 -0.09 -6.83 8.59
CA TRP A 137 -1.53 -6.80 8.37
C TRP A 137 -2.03 -8.05 7.62
N CYS A 138 -1.25 -8.63 6.72
CA CYS A 138 -1.60 -9.90 6.05
C CYS A 138 -1.88 -11.04 7.04
N LEU A 139 -1.22 -11.04 8.20
CA LEU A 139 -1.46 -12.02 9.25
C LEU A 139 -2.74 -11.73 10.02
N VAL A 140 -3.03 -10.45 10.26
CA VAL A 140 -4.20 -10.00 11.04
C VAL A 140 -5.50 -10.10 10.22
N HIS A 141 -5.42 -9.86 8.91
CA HIS A 141 -6.57 -9.76 8.01
C HIS A 141 -7.49 -11.00 8.00
N PRO A 142 -6.99 -12.26 7.96
CA PRO A 142 -7.83 -13.44 8.04
C PRO A 142 -8.61 -13.57 9.36
N PHE A 143 -8.08 -13.06 10.48
CA PHE A 143 -8.80 -13.08 11.75
C PHE A 143 -10.02 -12.16 11.71
N LEU A 144 -9.87 -10.99 11.10
CA LEU A 144 -10.98 -10.06 10.91
C LEU A 144 -11.99 -10.59 9.89
N THR A 145 -11.51 -10.99 8.71
CA THR A 145 -12.39 -11.37 7.61
C THR A 145 -12.99 -12.76 7.76
N GLN A 146 -12.17 -13.79 7.95
CA GLN A 146 -12.67 -15.16 8.09
C GLN A 146 -13.23 -15.37 9.50
N GLY A 147 -12.47 -14.97 10.52
CA GLY A 147 -12.82 -15.20 11.91
C GLY A 147 -14.10 -14.50 12.34
N ILE A 148 -14.19 -13.18 12.11
CA ILE A 148 -15.32 -12.35 12.55
C ILE A 148 -16.37 -12.21 11.45
N LEU A 149 -16.01 -11.66 10.28
CA LEU A 149 -17.00 -11.29 9.26
C LEU A 149 -17.65 -12.50 8.56
N ALA A 150 -16.86 -13.54 8.24
CA ALA A 150 -17.37 -14.75 7.60
C ALA A 150 -17.86 -15.81 8.60
N GLY A 151 -17.72 -15.55 9.91
CA GLY A 151 -18.23 -16.42 10.98
C GLY A 151 -17.50 -17.76 11.14
N SER A 152 -16.27 -17.92 10.60
CA SER A 152 -15.55 -19.19 10.73
C SER A 152 -15.03 -19.45 12.15
N GLY A 153 -15.03 -18.42 13.00
CA GLY A 153 -14.52 -18.45 14.37
C GLY A 153 -13.02 -18.14 14.44
N ILE A 154 -12.64 -17.24 15.34
CA ILE A 154 -11.25 -16.77 15.49
C ILE A 154 -10.28 -17.89 15.89
N LEU A 155 -10.72 -18.81 16.75
CA LEU A 155 -9.92 -19.94 17.22
C LEU A 155 -9.59 -20.92 16.07
N ARG A 156 -10.49 -21.06 15.11
CA ARG A 156 -10.25 -21.91 13.94
C ARG A 156 -9.18 -21.31 13.03
N VAL A 157 -9.25 -20.01 12.77
CA VAL A 157 -8.23 -19.29 11.99
C VAL A 157 -6.87 -19.39 12.69
N TYR A 158 -6.85 -19.23 14.02
CA TYR A 158 -5.66 -19.40 14.85
C TYR A 158 -5.04 -20.80 14.73
N ALA A 159 -5.85 -21.85 14.88
CA ALA A 159 -5.39 -23.23 14.76
C ALA A 159 -4.80 -23.53 13.37
N ILE A 160 -5.46 -23.05 12.30
CA ILE A 160 -4.96 -23.18 10.92
C ILE A 160 -3.63 -22.46 10.76
N LEU A 161 -3.50 -21.24 11.30
CA LEU A 161 -2.26 -20.47 11.21
C LEU A 161 -1.11 -21.18 11.93
N ILE A 162 -1.31 -21.66 13.16
CA ILE A 162 -0.29 -22.42 13.90
C ILE A 162 0.08 -23.68 13.15
N GLN A 163 -0.91 -24.47 12.70
CA GLN A 163 -0.64 -25.74 12.05
C GLN A 163 0.18 -25.56 10.77
N ARG A 164 -0.20 -24.60 9.91
CA ARG A 164 0.54 -24.30 8.67
C ARG A 164 1.95 -23.79 8.95
N SER A 165 2.10 -22.96 9.98
CA SER A 165 3.39 -22.39 10.35
C SER A 165 4.31 -23.43 10.98
N ALA A 166 3.79 -24.25 11.88
CA ALA A 166 4.51 -25.36 12.50
C ALA A 166 5.04 -26.33 11.44
N THR A 167 4.22 -26.68 10.44
CA THR A 167 4.67 -27.51 9.31
C THR A 167 5.75 -26.85 8.46
N LEU A 168 5.69 -25.53 8.27
CA LEU A 168 6.69 -24.81 7.48
C LEU A 168 8.04 -24.72 8.20
N PHE A 169 8.02 -24.52 9.52
CA PHE A 169 9.22 -24.38 10.35
C PHE A 169 9.72 -25.70 10.96
N GLY A 170 9.02 -26.82 10.74
CA GLY A 170 9.36 -28.12 11.33
C GLY A 170 9.23 -28.16 12.86
N LEU A 171 8.34 -27.35 13.44
CA LEU A 171 8.15 -27.22 14.89
C LEU A 171 6.96 -28.04 15.37
N GLN A 172 6.99 -28.44 16.64
CA GLN A 172 5.83 -29.07 17.29
C GLN A 172 4.75 -28.01 17.61
N PRO A 173 3.45 -28.27 17.34
CA PRO A 173 2.37 -27.30 17.53
C PRO A 173 2.12 -26.86 19.00
N GLU A 174 2.69 -27.58 19.97
CA GLU A 174 2.47 -27.39 21.40
C GLU A 174 2.92 -26.00 21.90
N SER A 175 3.89 -25.38 21.21
CA SER A 175 4.38 -24.03 21.51
C SER A 175 3.75 -22.95 20.63
N GLY A 176 2.41 -22.89 20.60
CA GLY A 176 1.64 -22.02 19.70
C GLY A 176 2.06 -20.53 19.71
N TRP A 177 2.39 -19.97 20.87
CA TRP A 177 2.84 -18.57 21.00
C TRP A 177 4.20 -18.31 20.32
N ILE A 178 5.14 -19.25 20.43
CA ILE A 178 6.47 -19.14 19.79
C ILE A 178 6.33 -19.18 18.28
N VAL A 179 5.49 -20.09 17.76
CA VAL A 179 5.21 -20.21 16.32
C VAL A 179 4.64 -18.89 15.77
N LEU A 180 3.73 -18.25 16.51
CA LEU A 180 3.15 -16.97 16.09
C LEU A 180 4.14 -15.82 16.13
N ALA A 181 4.94 -15.72 17.20
CA ALA A 181 5.99 -14.71 17.29
C ALA A 181 6.99 -14.84 16.13
N LEU A 182 7.37 -16.08 15.79
CA LEU A 182 8.27 -16.38 14.68
C LEU A 182 7.67 -15.99 13.33
N VAL A 183 6.42 -16.37 13.06
CA VAL A 183 5.71 -16.05 11.81
C VAL A 183 5.53 -14.54 11.65
N TRP A 184 5.15 -13.87 12.74
CA TRP A 184 4.98 -12.41 12.74
C TRP A 184 6.30 -11.71 12.48
N PHE A 185 7.39 -12.13 13.15
CA PHE A 185 8.72 -11.60 12.91
C PHE A 185 9.19 -11.84 11.48
N ALA A 186 8.96 -13.04 10.93
CA ALA A 186 9.29 -13.35 9.55
C ALA A 186 8.53 -12.47 8.56
N HIS A 187 7.22 -12.24 8.77
CA HIS A 187 6.43 -11.34 7.92
C HIS A 187 6.90 -9.89 8.04
N ALA A 188 7.16 -9.40 9.25
CA ALA A 188 7.70 -8.06 9.45
C ALA A 188 9.04 -7.88 8.72
N LEU A 189 9.94 -8.86 8.80
CA LEU A 189 11.22 -8.84 8.10
C LEU A 189 11.05 -8.87 6.58
N LEU A 190 10.18 -9.75 6.06
CA LEU A 190 9.83 -9.77 4.63
C LEU A 190 9.25 -8.43 4.17
N GLY A 191 8.44 -7.79 5.00
CA GLY A 191 7.91 -6.46 4.78
C GLY A 191 9.00 -5.40 4.69
N VAL A 192 9.93 -5.38 5.65
CA VAL A 192 11.08 -4.47 5.64
C VAL A 192 11.89 -4.66 4.36
N VAL A 193 12.25 -5.90 4.03
CA VAL A 193 13.03 -6.22 2.82
C VAL A 193 12.29 -5.76 1.57
N SER A 194 11.00 -6.07 1.45
CA SER A 194 10.19 -5.68 0.29
C SER A 194 10.09 -4.17 0.13
N GLY A 195 9.82 -3.44 1.22
CA GLY A 195 9.74 -1.98 1.19
C GLY A 195 11.08 -1.32 0.83
N VAL A 196 12.18 -1.81 1.38
CA VAL A 196 13.53 -1.31 1.08
C VAL A 196 13.92 -1.58 -0.38
N LEU A 197 13.75 -2.82 -0.85
CA LEU A 197 14.03 -3.18 -2.23
C LEU A 197 13.19 -2.33 -3.19
N ALA A 198 11.90 -2.13 -2.86
CA ALA A 198 11.02 -1.29 -3.64
C ALA A 198 11.58 0.13 -3.83
N VAL A 199 12.18 0.75 -2.80
CA VAL A 199 12.81 2.08 -2.93
C VAL A 199 13.93 2.07 -3.97
N HIS A 200 14.79 1.06 -3.96
CA HIS A 200 15.92 0.97 -4.88
C HIS A 200 15.47 0.76 -6.33
N PHE A 201 14.58 -0.20 -6.57
CA PHE A 201 14.13 -0.52 -7.92
C PHE A 201 13.22 0.55 -8.51
N SER A 202 12.32 1.10 -7.70
CA SER A 202 11.36 2.09 -8.20
C SER A 202 11.98 3.45 -8.47
N ALA A 203 13.17 3.76 -7.94
CA ALA A 203 13.85 5.02 -8.23
C ALA A 203 14.20 5.12 -9.72
N LYS A 204 14.67 4.02 -10.31
CA LYS A 204 14.98 3.93 -11.75
C LYS A 204 13.73 3.96 -12.61
N ILE A 205 12.65 3.30 -12.18
CA ILE A 205 11.38 3.33 -12.92
C ILE A 205 10.77 4.73 -12.88
N ALA A 206 10.77 5.37 -11.71
CA ALA A 206 10.24 6.71 -11.54
C ALA A 206 11.02 7.76 -12.35
N SER A 207 12.34 7.62 -12.49
CA SER A 207 13.12 8.55 -13.32
C SER A 207 12.78 8.44 -14.81
N LEU A 208 12.32 7.26 -15.28
CA LEU A 208 11.82 7.08 -16.65
C LEU A 208 10.41 7.65 -16.84
N ILE A 209 9.57 7.63 -15.80
CA ILE A 209 8.17 8.07 -15.87
C ILE A 209 8.04 9.59 -15.70
N ARG A 210 8.84 10.20 -14.80
CA ARG A 210 8.75 11.64 -14.46
C ARG A 210 8.80 12.60 -15.66
N PRO A 211 9.63 12.38 -16.71
CA PRO A 211 9.65 13.25 -17.88
C PRO A 211 8.31 13.30 -18.64
N ALA A 212 7.56 12.19 -18.67
CA ALA A 212 6.27 12.12 -19.35
C ALA A 212 5.14 12.81 -18.56
N PHE A 213 5.28 12.91 -17.23
CA PHE A 213 4.31 13.54 -16.33
C PHE A 213 5.00 14.57 -15.43
N PRO A 214 5.47 15.69 -16.00
CA PRO A 214 6.22 16.68 -15.25
C PRO A 214 5.38 17.25 -14.11
N ILE A 215 5.99 17.30 -12.93
CA ILE A 215 5.45 18.05 -11.79
C ILE A 215 5.70 19.52 -12.14
N THR A 216 4.68 20.25 -12.60
CA THR A 216 4.79 21.70 -12.72
C THR A 216 4.91 22.27 -11.31
N ALA A 217 6.13 22.52 -10.88
CA ALA A 217 6.36 23.59 -9.92
C ALA A 217 5.75 24.84 -10.56
N ARG A 218 4.59 25.28 -10.06
CA ARG A 218 3.93 26.47 -10.58
C ARG A 218 4.91 27.62 -10.33
N LEU A 219 5.55 28.08 -11.40
CA LEU A 219 6.47 29.21 -11.39
C LEU A 219 5.74 30.37 -10.70
N SER A 220 6.24 30.73 -9.50
CA SER A 220 6.02 32.03 -8.90
C SER A 220 6.79 33.06 -9.73
N ASN A 221 6.33 33.29 -10.95
CA ASN A 221 6.77 34.39 -11.77
C ASN A 221 5.59 34.84 -12.64
N ARG A 222 4.73 35.68 -12.05
CA ARG A 222 3.86 36.57 -12.81
C ARG A 222 4.32 37.98 -12.48
N GLY A 223 4.71 38.68 -13.55
CA GLY A 223 5.48 39.90 -13.57
C GLY A 223 4.95 41.01 -12.67
N VAL A 224 5.90 41.65 -11.99
CA VAL A 224 5.86 43.10 -11.79
C VAL A 224 6.60 43.68 -13.00
N ALA A 225 5.83 44.14 -13.97
CA ALA A 225 6.23 45.16 -14.93
C ALA A 225 5.15 46.23 -14.87
#